data_AF-A0A1J3EIN6-F1
#
_entry.id   AF-A0A1J3EIN6-F1
#
_cell.length_a   1.000
_cell.length_b   1.000
_cell.length_c   1.000
_cell.angle_alpha   90.00
_cell.angle_beta   90.00
_cell.angle_gamma   90.00
#
_symmetry.space_group_name_H-M   'P 1'
#
loop_
_entity.id
_entity.type
_entity.pdbx_description
1 polymer ?
#
loop_
_entity_poly.entity_id
_entity_poly.type
_entity_poly.pdbx_seq_one_letter_code
_entity_poly.pdbx_strand_id
1 'polypeptide(L)'
;LLKMVSEIGGLTLETVSETFQLNLSRLRATQSQIQKVILVSISVLILQQTLVSENSSPVDIETITWTCVNRLYEMLDAKPDAGLSEIMETLSELLDSDDEAETKKRVISNMLVKSLQAGDEVFTRVSQTIYLATRAAVLAGNNTKRKQLVETVLRRIGAASLSDKVIEVSDILVLVANVSRSVHGLWYEELLKKPN
;
A
#
# COMPACT_ATOMS: atom_id res chain seq x y z
N LEU A 1 10.86 -6.52 -10.69
CA LEU A 1 9.39 -6.39 -10.57
C LEU A 1 8.99 -5.67 -9.30
N LEU A 2 9.01 -6.29 -8.11
CA LEU A 2 8.55 -5.62 -6.88
C LEU A 2 9.24 -4.27 -6.61
N LYS A 3 10.58 -4.21 -6.72
CA LYS A 3 11.34 -2.95 -6.56
C LYS A 3 10.81 -1.85 -7.49
N MET A 4 10.66 -2.18 -8.78
CA MET A 4 10.19 -1.28 -9.83
C MET A 4 8.78 -0.74 -9.56
N VAL A 5 7.81 -1.58 -9.17
CA VAL A 5 6.44 -1.11 -8.86
C VAL A 5 6.31 -0.43 -7.48
N SER A 6 7.35 -0.50 -6.65
CA SER A 6 7.36 0.15 -5.32
C SER A 6 8.04 1.52 -5.37
N GLU A 7 8.55 1.95 -6.51
CA GLU A 7 9.10 3.29 -6.69
C GLU A 7 7.97 4.33 -6.67
N ILE A 8 8.31 5.55 -6.21
CA ILE A 8 7.36 6.67 -6.16
C ILE A 8 7.11 7.21 -7.57
N GLY A 9 8.14 7.21 -8.41
CA GLY A 9 8.04 7.66 -9.80
C GLY A 9 7.15 6.72 -10.62
N GLY A 10 6.14 7.29 -11.29
CA GLY A 10 5.23 6.50 -12.12
C GLY A 10 5.97 5.79 -13.26
N LEU A 11 5.62 4.53 -13.50
CA LEU A 11 6.20 3.76 -14.59
C LEU A 11 5.82 4.35 -15.95
N THR A 12 6.79 4.47 -16.86
CA THR A 12 6.59 4.93 -18.24
C THR A 12 7.19 3.94 -19.22
N LEU A 13 6.89 4.11 -20.52
CA LEU A 13 7.49 3.28 -21.56
C LEU A 13 9.02 3.43 -21.61
N GLU A 14 9.52 4.61 -21.22
CA GLU A 14 10.94 4.95 -21.20
C GLU A 14 11.67 4.41 -19.96
N THR A 15 10.97 4.27 -18.83
CA THR A 15 11.58 3.77 -17.57
C THR A 15 11.49 2.26 -17.42
N VAL A 16 10.58 1.59 -18.14
CA VAL A 16 10.40 0.14 -18.07
C VAL A 16 11.29 -0.57 -19.10
N SER A 17 11.89 -1.69 -18.72
CA SER A 17 12.64 -2.54 -19.66
C SER A 17 11.72 -3.08 -20.76
N GLU A 18 12.26 -3.27 -21.97
CA GLU A 18 11.52 -3.73 -23.14
C GLU A 18 10.67 -5.00 -22.87
N THR A 19 11.22 -5.96 -22.13
CA THR A 19 10.56 -7.22 -21.77
C THR A 19 9.39 -7.10 -20.78
N PHE A 20 9.15 -5.90 -20.25
CA PHE A 20 8.01 -5.59 -19.41
C PHE A 20 7.01 -4.63 -20.07
N GLN A 21 7.28 -4.13 -21.28
CA GLN A 21 6.38 -3.20 -21.96
C GLN A 21 4.98 -3.79 -22.20
N LEU A 22 4.91 -5.09 -22.53
CA LEU A 22 3.62 -5.81 -22.66
C LEU A 22 2.81 -5.86 -21.36
N ASN A 23 3.47 -5.74 -20.20
CA ASN A 23 2.83 -5.71 -18.88
C ASN A 23 2.76 -4.29 -18.29
N LEU A 24 3.09 -3.24 -19.05
CA LEU A 24 3.18 -1.87 -18.51
C LEU A 24 1.88 -1.41 -17.84
N SER A 25 0.72 -1.68 -18.46
CA SER A 25 -0.58 -1.34 -17.88
C SER A 25 -0.84 -2.05 -16.55
N ARG A 26 -0.54 -3.36 -16.47
CA ARG A 26 -0.67 -4.15 -15.23
C ARG A 26 0.30 -3.67 -14.16
N LEU A 27 1.53 -3.33 -14.53
CA LEU A 27 2.54 -2.82 -13.60
C LEU A 27 2.16 -1.44 -13.04
N ARG A 28 1.62 -0.54 -13.89
CA ARG A 28 1.06 0.75 -13.44
C ARG A 28 -0.11 0.57 -12.49
N ALA A 29 -1.04 -0.33 -12.81
CA ALA A 29 -2.16 -0.64 -11.92
C ALA A 29 -1.65 -1.20 -10.57
N THR A 30 -0.65 -2.08 -10.60
CA THR A 30 -0.02 -2.64 -9.40
C THR A 30 0.65 -1.55 -8.56
N GLN A 31 1.39 -0.64 -9.20
CA GLN A 31 2.01 0.51 -8.54
C GLN A 31 0.96 1.41 -7.88
N SER A 32 -0.14 1.71 -8.57
CA SER A 32 -1.27 2.45 -8.00
C SER A 32 -1.86 1.75 -6.78
N GLN A 33 -2.06 0.42 -6.83
CA GLN A 33 -2.54 -0.35 -5.67
C GLN A 33 -1.56 -0.30 -4.48
N ILE A 34 -0.26 -0.37 -4.74
CA ILE A 34 0.76 -0.22 -3.67
C ILE A 34 0.67 1.17 -3.04
N GLN A 35 0.55 2.23 -3.84
CA GLN A 35 0.39 3.60 -3.33
C GLN A 35 -0.90 3.77 -2.52
N LYS A 36 -2.02 3.17 -2.96
CA LYS A 36 -3.27 3.12 -2.17
C LYS A 36 -3.06 2.45 -0.82
N VAL A 37 -2.41 1.29 -0.77
CA VAL A 37 -2.10 0.57 0.48
C VAL A 37 -1.22 1.43 1.41
N ILE A 38 -0.21 2.12 0.86
CA ILE A 38 0.66 3.03 1.64
C ILE A 38 -0.17 4.16 2.25
N LEU A 39 -0.96 4.85 1.45
CA LEU A 39 -1.79 5.96 1.90
C LEU A 39 -2.75 5.53 3.01
N VAL A 40 -3.52 4.45 2.80
CA VAL A 40 -4.47 3.94 3.78
C VAL A 40 -3.76 3.51 5.07
N SER A 41 -2.58 2.89 4.96
CA SER A 41 -1.78 2.51 6.13
C SER A 41 -1.34 3.72 6.95
N ILE A 42 -0.90 4.81 6.30
CA ILE A 42 -0.52 6.06 6.98
C ILE A 42 -1.73 6.68 7.67
N SER A 43 -2.87 6.77 6.98
CA SER A 43 -4.11 7.31 7.53
C SER A 43 -4.59 6.52 8.76
N VAL A 44 -4.57 5.19 8.68
CA VAL A 44 -4.92 4.31 9.81
C VAL A 44 -3.95 4.49 10.97
N LEU A 45 -2.65 4.55 10.69
CA LEU A 45 -1.62 4.71 11.72
C LEU A 45 -1.79 6.03 12.48
N ILE A 46 -2.08 7.12 11.77
CA ILE A 46 -2.33 8.44 12.39
C ILE A 46 -3.62 8.39 13.21
N LEU A 47 -4.70 7.84 12.65
CA LEU A 47 -5.99 7.71 13.35
C LEU A 47 -5.84 6.90 14.65
N GLN A 48 -5.15 5.76 14.59
CA GLN A 48 -4.86 4.95 15.77
C GLN A 48 -4.03 5.71 16.82
N GLN A 49 -3.03 6.49 16.40
CA GLN A 49 -2.24 7.31 17.32
C GLN A 49 -3.08 8.37 18.02
N THR A 50 -4.00 9.01 17.31
CA THR A 50 -4.94 9.98 17.89
C THR A 50 -5.88 9.30 18.90
N LEU A 51 -6.51 8.18 18.53
CA LEU A 51 -7.44 7.47 19.43
C LEU A 51 -6.74 6.91 20.69
N VAL A 52 -5.51 6.39 20.55
CA VAL A 52 -4.73 5.90 21.69
C VAL A 52 -4.38 7.04 22.64
N SER A 53 -4.10 8.25 22.13
CA SER A 53 -3.82 9.41 22.98
C SER A 53 -5.02 9.84 23.83
N GLU A 54 -6.23 9.42 23.45
CA GLU A 54 -7.50 9.75 24.11
C GLU A 54 -7.99 8.63 25.06
N ASN A 55 -7.20 7.58 25.27
CA ASN A 55 -7.59 6.40 26.07
C ASN A 55 -8.86 5.71 25.57
N SER A 56 -9.15 5.77 24.26
CA SER A 56 -10.27 5.01 23.65
C SER A 56 -10.11 3.51 23.90
N SER A 57 -11.24 2.79 23.99
CA SER A 57 -11.18 1.35 24.22
C SER A 57 -10.59 0.62 23.01
N PRO A 58 -9.89 -0.52 23.21
CA PRO A 58 -9.33 -1.28 22.09
C PRO A 58 -10.36 -1.73 21.05
N VAL A 59 -11.60 -2.01 21.48
CA VAL A 59 -12.71 -2.43 20.62
C VAL A 59 -13.18 -1.29 19.73
N ASP A 60 -13.25 -0.08 20.28
CA ASP A 60 -13.64 1.11 19.52
C ASP A 60 -12.57 1.45 18.48
N ILE A 61 -11.29 1.34 18.85
CA ILE A 61 -10.16 1.58 17.94
C ILE A 61 -10.20 0.62 16.74
N GLU A 62 -10.45 -0.68 16.97
CA GLU A 62 -10.54 -1.67 15.89
C GLU A 62 -11.72 -1.40 14.96
N THR A 63 -12.89 -1.07 15.54
CA THR A 63 -14.11 -0.76 14.78
C THR A 63 -13.95 0.50 13.92
N ILE A 64 -13.41 1.58 14.51
CA ILE A 64 -13.15 2.84 13.81
C ILE A 64 -12.09 2.63 12.72
N THR A 65 -11.03 1.87 13.01
CA THR A 65 -9.98 1.53 12.03
C THR A 65 -10.57 0.78 10.83
N TRP A 66 -11.39 -0.24 11.07
CA TRP A 66 -12.02 -1.01 10.01
C TRP A 66 -12.92 -0.14 9.12
N THR A 67 -13.72 0.72 9.75
CA THR A 67 -14.60 1.68 9.04
C THR A 67 -13.77 2.66 8.21
N CYS A 68 -12.67 3.15 8.76
CA CYS A 68 -11.72 4.03 8.07
C CYS A 68 -11.14 3.38 6.81
N VAL A 69 -10.65 2.14 6.93
CA VAL A 69 -10.11 1.39 5.79
C VAL A 69 -11.14 1.29 4.68
N ASN A 70 -12.38 0.88 5.00
CA ASN A 70 -13.41 0.70 3.98
C ASN A 70 -13.79 2.01 3.29
N ARG A 71 -14.07 3.08 4.06
CA ARG A 71 -14.42 4.38 3.48
C ARG A 71 -13.31 4.96 2.60
N LEU A 72 -12.05 4.83 3.01
CA LEU A 72 -10.92 5.30 2.20
C LEU A 72 -10.80 4.50 0.90
N TYR A 73 -10.97 3.18 0.94
CA TYR A 73 -10.94 2.36 -0.29
C TYR A 73 -12.12 2.68 -1.21
N GLU A 74 -13.34 2.80 -0.68
CA GLU A 74 -14.53 3.19 -1.45
C GLU A 74 -14.32 4.53 -2.15
N MET A 75 -13.79 5.53 -1.43
CA MET A 75 -13.47 6.85 -1.98
C MET A 75 -12.38 6.77 -3.06
N LEU A 76 -11.26 6.07 -2.81
CA LEU A 76 -10.14 5.95 -3.75
C LEU A 76 -10.47 5.10 -5.00
N ASP A 77 -11.47 4.22 -4.90
CA ASP A 77 -11.96 3.43 -6.04
C ASP A 77 -12.99 4.21 -6.86
N ALA A 78 -13.80 5.06 -6.23
CA ALA A 78 -14.74 5.95 -6.92
C ALA A 78 -14.04 7.16 -7.58
N LYS A 79 -13.00 7.71 -6.96
CA LYS A 79 -12.25 8.89 -7.42
C LYS A 79 -10.75 8.60 -7.44
N PRO A 80 -10.21 8.07 -8.56
CA PRO A 80 -8.79 7.73 -8.67
C PRO A 80 -7.85 8.95 -8.57
N ASP A 81 -8.37 10.15 -8.81
CA ASP A 81 -7.70 11.44 -8.74
C ASP A 81 -7.95 12.18 -7.42
N ALA A 82 -8.54 11.52 -6.43
CA ALA A 82 -8.75 12.07 -5.09
C ALA A 82 -7.45 12.62 -4.51
N GLY A 83 -7.49 13.88 -4.09
CA GLY A 83 -6.40 14.57 -3.45
C GLY A 83 -6.46 14.47 -1.92
N LEU A 84 -5.57 15.22 -1.28
CA LEU A 84 -5.53 15.32 0.17
C LEU A 84 -6.87 15.83 0.76
N SER A 85 -7.57 16.72 0.05
CA SER A 85 -8.83 17.31 0.54
C SER A 85 -9.90 16.24 0.75
N GLU A 86 -10.10 15.36 -0.22
CA GLU A 86 -11.08 14.27 -0.17
C GLU A 86 -10.72 13.23 0.89
N ILE A 87 -9.42 12.92 1.02
CA ILE A 87 -8.92 12.04 2.08
C ILE A 87 -9.22 12.64 3.46
N MET A 88 -9.05 13.95 3.61
CA MET A 88 -9.29 14.65 4.87
C MET A 88 -10.76 14.76 5.21
N GLU A 89 -11.61 14.99 4.23
CA GLU A 89 -13.07 14.94 4.40
C GLU A 89 -13.50 13.55 4.89
N THR A 90 -13.03 12.49 4.22
CA THR A 90 -13.33 11.10 4.59
C THR A 90 -12.90 10.77 6.03
N LEU A 91 -11.72 11.24 6.44
CA LEU A 91 -11.22 11.05 7.81
C LEU A 91 -11.96 11.91 8.84
N SER A 92 -12.39 13.11 8.46
CA SER A 92 -13.12 14.03 9.33
C SER A 92 -14.53 13.52 9.63
N GLU A 93 -15.19 12.90 8.66
CA GLU A 93 -16.51 12.27 8.84
C GLU A 93 -16.50 11.07 9.79
N LEU A 94 -15.33 10.53 10.12
CA LEU A 94 -15.17 9.44 11.09
C LEU A 94 -14.99 9.95 12.52
N LEU A 95 -14.73 11.25 12.69
CA LEU A 95 -14.50 11.90 13.97
C LEU A 95 -15.72 12.78 14.25
N ASP A 96 -16.56 12.37 15.21
CA ASP A 96 -17.81 13.05 15.58
C ASP A 96 -17.66 14.56 15.74
N SER A 97 -18.69 15.35 15.44
CA SER A 97 -18.59 16.81 15.24
C SER A 97 -18.53 17.69 16.50
N ASP A 98 -18.02 17.19 17.63
CA ASP A 98 -17.90 18.00 18.85
C ASP A 98 -16.69 18.97 18.75
N ASP A 99 -16.63 20.03 19.57
CA ASP A 99 -15.54 21.03 19.52
C ASP A 99 -14.15 20.39 19.74
N GLU A 100 -14.09 19.30 20.50
CA GLU A 100 -12.89 18.50 20.69
C GLU A 100 -12.42 17.85 19.38
N ALA A 101 -13.33 17.53 18.46
CA ALA A 101 -13.03 16.91 17.19
C ALA A 101 -12.49 17.85 16.13
N GLU A 102 -12.79 19.16 16.18
CA GLU A 102 -12.11 20.13 15.29
C GLU A 102 -10.61 20.19 15.59
N THR A 103 -10.25 20.05 16.87
CA THR A 103 -8.83 19.91 17.27
C THR A 103 -8.25 18.59 16.74
N LYS A 104 -8.99 17.46 16.81
CA LYS A 104 -8.58 16.16 16.27
C LYS A 104 -8.34 16.21 14.76
N LYS A 105 -9.29 16.76 14.01
CA LYS A 105 -9.21 16.94 12.55
C LYS A 105 -7.96 17.72 12.17
N ARG A 106 -7.66 18.81 12.88
CA ARG A 106 -6.45 19.61 12.64
C ARG A 106 -5.16 18.83 12.92
N VAL A 107 -5.11 18.07 14.01
CA VAL A 107 -3.94 17.24 14.35
C VAL A 107 -3.71 16.16 13.29
N ILE A 108 -4.76 15.42 12.94
CA ILE A 108 -4.70 14.35 11.92
C ILE A 108 -4.30 14.93 10.57
N SER A 109 -4.86 16.08 10.19
CA SER A 109 -4.51 16.75 8.94
C SER A 109 -3.05 17.16 8.88
N ASN A 110 -2.54 17.79 9.94
CA ASN A 110 -1.15 18.21 9.99
C ASN A 110 -0.20 17.00 9.95
N MET A 111 -0.54 15.92 10.66
CA MET A 111 0.22 14.68 10.63
C MET A 111 0.18 14.00 9.26
N LEU A 112 -0.97 13.99 8.59
CA LEU A 112 -1.11 13.35 7.28
C LEU A 112 -0.35 14.13 6.21
N VAL A 113 -0.51 15.46 6.17
CA VAL A 113 0.25 16.34 5.27
C VAL A 113 1.74 16.09 5.44
N LYS A 114 2.22 16.14 6.68
CA LYS A 114 3.64 15.93 7.00
C LYS A 114 4.10 14.53 6.58
N SER A 115 3.31 13.50 6.91
CA SER A 115 3.65 12.10 6.64
C SER A 115 3.64 11.75 5.16
N LEU A 116 3.05 12.57 4.29
CA LEU A 116 3.04 12.37 2.84
C LEU A 116 4.10 13.22 2.13
N GLN A 117 4.83 14.08 2.85
CA GLN A 117 5.90 14.88 2.26
C GLN A 117 7.10 14.02 1.85
N ALA A 118 7.79 14.47 0.80
CA ALA A 118 9.00 13.80 0.33
C ALA A 118 10.08 13.77 1.43
N GLY A 119 10.62 12.58 1.69
CA GLY A 119 11.65 12.38 2.70
C GLY A 119 11.13 12.18 4.13
N ASP A 120 9.81 12.13 4.34
CA ASP A 120 9.24 11.85 5.66
C ASP A 120 9.56 10.41 6.12
N GLU A 121 9.88 10.28 7.42
CA GLU A 121 10.27 9.01 8.04
C GLU A 121 9.09 8.03 8.18
N VAL A 122 7.88 8.53 8.42
CA VAL A 122 6.66 7.72 8.49
C VAL A 122 6.38 7.13 7.11
N PHE A 123 6.41 7.97 6.06
CA PHE A 123 6.27 7.49 4.68
C PHE A 123 7.27 6.39 4.36
N THR A 124 8.55 6.64 4.65
CA THR A 124 9.65 5.71 4.36
C THR A 124 9.46 4.40 5.10
N ARG A 125 9.13 4.45 6.40
CA ARG A 125 8.92 3.26 7.23
C ARG A 125 7.71 2.45 6.77
N VAL A 126 6.59 3.10 6.46
CA VAL A 126 5.36 2.43 6.01
C VAL A 126 5.59 1.80 4.64
N SER A 127 6.16 2.54 3.69
CA SER A 127 6.51 2.05 2.35
C SER A 127 7.44 0.84 2.41
N GLN A 128 8.48 0.90 3.24
CA GLN A 128 9.40 -0.22 3.44
C GLN A 128 8.71 -1.43 4.07
N THR A 129 7.80 -1.21 5.02
CA THR A 129 7.04 -2.30 5.66
C THR A 129 6.12 -2.98 4.66
N ILE A 130 5.43 -2.22 3.82
CA ILE A 130 4.58 -2.75 2.75
C ILE A 130 5.42 -3.49 1.71
N TYR A 131 6.57 -2.93 1.30
CA TYR A 131 7.52 -3.61 0.42
C TYR A 131 7.92 -4.98 0.98
N LEU A 132 8.27 -5.05 2.27
CA LEU A 132 8.64 -6.30 2.94
C LEU A 132 7.45 -7.27 3.05
N ALA A 133 6.24 -6.77 3.31
CA ALA A 133 5.02 -7.57 3.37
C ALA A 133 4.69 -8.18 1.99
N THR A 134 4.73 -7.38 0.93
CA THR A 134 4.53 -7.85 -0.45
C THR A 134 5.63 -8.83 -0.86
N ARG A 135 6.89 -8.57 -0.48
CA ARG A 135 8.00 -9.52 -0.72
C ARG A 135 7.74 -10.84 -0.01
N ALA A 136 7.31 -10.80 1.25
CA ALA A 136 6.94 -12.01 1.99
C ALA A 136 5.78 -12.74 1.30
N ALA A 137 4.78 -12.02 0.80
CA ALA A 137 3.64 -12.59 0.10
C ALA A 137 4.04 -13.31 -1.20
N VAL A 138 4.92 -12.70 -2.01
CA VAL A 138 5.42 -13.27 -3.27
C VAL A 138 6.27 -14.53 -3.03
N LEU A 139 7.04 -14.56 -1.95
CA LEU A 139 7.95 -15.68 -1.64
C LEU A 139 7.30 -16.79 -0.82
N ALA A 140 6.23 -16.47 -0.08
CA ALA A 140 5.49 -17.43 0.71
C ALA A 140 4.54 -18.21 -0.20
N GLY A 141 4.84 -19.48 -0.45
CA GLY A 141 4.03 -20.36 -1.30
C GLY A 141 2.58 -20.48 -0.85
N ASN A 142 2.29 -21.38 0.10
CA ASN A 142 0.90 -21.72 0.45
C ASN A 142 0.08 -20.54 1.04
N ASN A 143 -1.24 -20.57 0.85
CA ASN A 143 -2.11 -19.44 1.17
C ASN A 143 -2.19 -19.10 2.68
N THR A 144 -2.22 -20.10 3.56
CA THR A 144 -2.39 -19.87 5.01
C THR A 144 -1.13 -19.32 5.68
N LYS A 145 0.06 -19.87 5.40
CA LYS A 145 1.32 -19.29 5.93
C LYS A 145 1.61 -17.93 5.28
N ARG A 146 1.24 -17.76 4.01
CA ARG A 146 1.36 -16.47 3.30
C ARG A 146 0.62 -15.36 4.03
N LYS A 147 -0.66 -15.57 4.36
CA LYS A 147 -1.45 -14.56 5.08
C LYS A 147 -0.87 -14.23 6.45
N GLN A 148 -0.50 -15.25 7.24
CA GLN A 148 0.11 -15.05 8.56
C GLN A 148 1.43 -14.25 8.50
N LEU A 149 2.28 -14.52 7.51
CA LEU A 149 3.54 -13.78 7.32
C LEU A 149 3.27 -12.31 6.98
N VAL A 150 2.33 -12.05 6.06
CA VAL A 150 1.94 -10.69 5.66
C VAL A 150 1.37 -9.93 6.86
N GLU A 151 0.42 -10.51 7.57
CA GLU A 151 -0.19 -9.90 8.77
C GLU A 151 0.87 -9.58 9.84
N THR A 152 1.84 -10.48 10.04
CA THR A 152 2.91 -10.28 11.02
C THR A 152 3.79 -9.08 10.67
N VAL A 153 4.07 -8.86 9.38
CA VAL A 153 4.84 -7.69 8.93
C VAL A 153 4.00 -6.41 9.07
N LEU A 154 2.74 -6.43 8.62
CA LEU A 154 1.85 -5.27 8.64
C LEU A 154 1.44 -4.83 10.06
N ARG A 155 1.42 -5.74 11.03
CA ARG A 155 1.15 -5.42 12.44
C ARG A 155 2.13 -4.39 13.01
N ARG A 156 3.34 -4.28 12.46
CA ARG A 156 4.37 -3.29 12.86
C ARG A 156 3.97 -1.84 12.60
N ILE A 157 2.96 -1.63 11.75
CA ILE A 157 2.41 -0.32 11.37
C ILE A 157 0.89 -0.26 11.61
N GLY A 158 0.32 -1.19 12.40
CA GLY A 158 -1.12 -1.20 12.71
C GLY A 158 -2.05 -1.57 11.55
N ALA A 159 -1.50 -2.03 10.41
CA ALA A 159 -2.23 -2.22 9.16
C ALA A 159 -2.50 -3.70 8.81
N ALA A 160 -2.63 -4.57 9.81
CA ALA A 160 -2.82 -6.02 9.58
C ALA A 160 -4.10 -6.35 8.76
N SER A 161 -5.13 -5.50 8.87
CA SER A 161 -6.37 -5.58 8.08
C SER A 161 -6.17 -5.41 6.57
N LEU A 162 -5.04 -4.82 6.13
CA LEU A 162 -4.70 -4.65 4.71
C LEU A 162 -3.99 -5.87 4.10
N SER A 163 -3.88 -6.97 4.84
CA SER A 163 -3.17 -8.18 4.38
C SER A 163 -3.72 -8.73 3.06
N ASP A 164 -5.04 -8.78 2.89
CA ASP A 164 -5.65 -9.29 1.67
C ASP A 164 -5.34 -8.40 0.44
N LYS A 165 -5.26 -7.08 0.63
CA LYS A 165 -4.86 -6.13 -0.43
C LYS A 165 -3.38 -6.30 -0.83
N VAL A 166 -2.50 -6.53 0.15
CA VAL A 166 -1.08 -6.82 -0.12
C VAL A 166 -0.92 -8.16 -0.85
N ILE A 167 -1.74 -9.16 -0.50
CA ILE A 167 -1.74 -10.46 -1.18
C ILE A 167 -2.20 -10.32 -2.62
N GLU A 168 -3.25 -9.55 -2.89
CA GLU A 168 -3.74 -9.27 -4.25
C GLU A 168 -2.65 -8.66 -5.14
N VAL A 169 -1.93 -7.66 -4.62
CA VAL A 169 -0.75 -7.07 -5.29
C VAL A 169 0.31 -8.15 -5.60
N SER A 170 0.56 -9.05 -4.64
CA SER A 170 1.54 -10.12 -4.82
C SER A 170 1.15 -11.11 -5.92
N ASP A 171 -0.14 -11.45 -6.01
CA ASP A 171 -0.67 -12.38 -7.01
C ASP A 171 -0.52 -11.81 -8.43
N ILE A 172 -0.78 -10.50 -8.60
CA ILE A 172 -0.56 -9.81 -9.87
C ILE A 172 0.93 -9.82 -10.25
N LEU A 173 1.83 -9.59 -9.29
CA LEU A 173 3.28 -9.61 -9.55
C LEU A 173 3.78 -11.00 -9.95
N VAL A 174 3.26 -12.07 -9.33
CA VAL A 174 3.56 -13.45 -9.71
C VAL A 174 3.05 -13.73 -11.13
N LEU A 175 1.84 -13.27 -11.47
CA LEU A 175 1.30 -13.40 -12.82
C LEU A 175 2.19 -12.69 -13.86
N VAL A 176 2.59 -11.45 -13.60
CA VAL A 176 3.49 -10.70 -14.51
C VAL A 176 4.82 -11.43 -14.67
N ALA A 177 5.39 -11.95 -13.58
CA ALA A 177 6.63 -12.73 -13.64
C ALA A 177 6.48 -13.98 -14.52
N ASN A 178 5.36 -14.70 -14.37
CA ASN A 178 5.08 -15.91 -15.17
C ASN A 178 4.88 -15.60 -16.65
N VAL A 179 4.16 -14.53 -16.98
CA VAL A 179 3.98 -14.07 -18.37
C VAL A 179 5.33 -13.68 -18.98
N SER A 180 6.10 -12.85 -18.29
CA SER A 180 7.43 -12.42 -18.79
C SER A 180 8.39 -13.59 -18.95
N ARG A 181 8.38 -14.58 -18.03
CA ARG A 181 9.16 -15.81 -18.18
C ARG A 181 8.69 -16.64 -19.38
N SER A 182 7.38 -16.76 -19.60
CA SER A 182 6.85 -17.58 -20.70
C SER A 182 7.16 -16.99 -22.08
N VAL A 183 7.16 -15.65 -22.18
CA VAL A 183 7.45 -14.95 -23.45
C VAL A 183 8.95 -14.79 -23.70
N HIS A 184 9.72 -14.39 -22.67
CA HIS A 184 11.12 -13.99 -22.85
C HIS A 184 12.12 -14.98 -22.23
N GLY A 185 11.67 -16.01 -21.52
CA GLY A 185 12.52 -16.93 -20.76
C GLY A 185 13.54 -17.66 -21.61
N LEU A 186 13.11 -18.25 -22.73
CA LEU A 186 14.02 -18.95 -23.66
C LEU A 186 15.11 -18.03 -24.21
N TRP A 187 14.76 -16.78 -24.52
CA TRP A 187 15.73 -15.80 -25.00
C TRP A 187 16.76 -15.43 -23.92
N TYR A 188 16.31 -15.26 -22.67
CA TYR A 188 17.22 -15.04 -21.54
C TYR A 188 18.12 -16.26 -21.28
N GLU A 189 17.60 -17.47 -21.41
CA GLU A 189 18.39 -18.70 -21.27
C GLU A 189 19.51 -18.77 -22.32
N GLU A 190 19.23 -18.44 -23.57
CA GLU A 190 20.25 -18.37 -24.63
C GLU A 190 21.28 -17.27 -24.38
N LEU A 191 20.87 -16.07 -23.97
CA LEU A 191 21.80 -14.97 -23.65
C LEU A 191 22.74 -15.28 -22.48
N LEU A 192 22.29 -16.09 -21.52
CA LEU A 192 23.08 -16.45 -20.34
C LEU A 192 24.06 -17.60 -20.61
N LYS A 193 23.97 -18.27 -21.76
CA LYS A 193 25.01 -19.22 -22.18
C LYS A 193 26.29 -18.45 -22.46
N LYS A 194 27.39 -18.83 -21.80
CA LYS A 194 28.70 -18.24 -22.11
C LYS A 194 29.04 -18.49 -23.58
N PRO A 195 29.59 -17.49 -24.30
CA PRO A 195 30.17 -17.76 -25.60
C PRO A 195 31.32 -18.77 -25.42
N ASN A 196 31.32 -19.81 -26.26
CA ASN A 196 32.44 -20.76 -26.38
C ASN A 196 33.68 -20.07 -26.93
#